data_AF-A0A503WFW3-F1
#
_entry.id   AF-A0A503WFW3-F1
#
_cell.length_a   1.000
_cell.length_b   1.000
_cell.length_c   1.000
_cell.angle_alpha   90.00
_cell.angle_beta   90.00
_cell.angle_gamma   90.00
#
_symmetry.space_group_name_H-M   'P 1'
#
loop_
_entity.id
_entity.type
_entity.pdbx_description
1 polymer ?
#
loop_
_entity_poly.entity_id
_entity_poly.type
_entity_poly.pdbx_seq_one_letter_code
_entity_poly.pdbx_strand_id
1 'polypeptide(L)'
;MERRVLLTLGAGLAVSALTGFRPLPPAAGIAKTGEPFRLADLEPDGMAKTYRRYRLLIIGQRDDARAGGVAKAAVDVLARFLPDSRSTLIRAADTRRVGILIGTRQQDIGIMTRQGAEALFRAMPPFADVRDVPLRTIVSFGDYLLVCRTDFAARHAYLLAKTLNAHGELLPQPASAPDGIVPGHEGAAAFFDGRDRPDDQEEKKG
;
A
#
# COMPACT_ATOMS: atom_id res chain seq x y z
N MET A 1 -67.78 -0.20 -6.36
CA MET A 1 -68.48 -1.43 -6.82
C MET A 1 -67.37 -2.38 -7.26
N GLU A 2 -66.95 -3.33 -6.42
CA GLU A 2 -67.39 -4.75 -6.34
C GLU A 2 -66.08 -5.58 -6.55
N ARG A 3 -65.45 -6.18 -5.51
CA ARG A 3 -65.65 -7.54 -4.95
C ARG A 3 -65.37 -8.64 -6.00
N ARG A 4 -64.50 -9.65 -5.86
CA ARG A 4 -64.16 -10.63 -4.78
C ARG A 4 -62.87 -11.40 -5.21
N VAL A 5 -61.89 -11.71 -4.34
CA VAL A 5 -61.72 -12.92 -3.47
C VAL A 5 -61.45 -14.24 -4.21
N LEU A 6 -60.28 -14.88 -3.98
CA LEU A 6 -60.21 -16.20 -3.31
C LEU A 6 -58.78 -16.57 -2.82
N LEU A 7 -58.72 -16.89 -1.53
CA LEU A 7 -57.64 -17.56 -0.79
C LEU A 7 -57.73 -19.08 -1.00
N THR A 8 -56.59 -19.76 -0.99
CA THR A 8 -56.55 -21.19 -0.60
C THR A 8 -55.33 -21.44 0.30
N LEU A 9 -55.59 -21.58 1.60
CA LEU A 9 -54.69 -22.15 2.60
C LEU A 9 -54.64 -23.67 2.42
N GLY A 10 -53.46 -24.25 2.33
CA GLY A 10 -53.23 -25.69 2.52
C GLY A 10 -52.81 -25.98 3.96
N ALA A 11 -53.68 -26.62 4.72
CA ALA A 11 -53.38 -27.19 6.03
C ALA A 11 -52.78 -28.59 5.86
N GLY A 12 -51.65 -28.87 6.52
CA GLY A 12 -51.02 -30.18 6.58
C GLY A 12 -50.74 -30.55 8.04
N LEU A 13 -51.27 -31.70 8.45
CA LEU A 13 -51.43 -32.21 9.81
C LEU A 13 -50.13 -32.46 10.58
N ALA A 14 -50.20 -32.17 11.88
CA ALA A 14 -49.25 -32.61 12.90
C ALA A 14 -49.49 -34.08 13.29
N VAL A 15 -48.41 -34.84 13.46
CA VAL A 15 -48.41 -36.12 14.18
C VAL A 15 -47.42 -35.99 15.32
N SER A 16 -47.94 -35.94 16.54
CA SER A 16 -47.17 -36.02 17.77
C SER A 16 -47.13 -37.48 18.23
N ALA A 17 -45.94 -38.08 18.26
CA ALA A 17 -45.69 -39.31 18.99
C ALA A 17 -44.82 -38.97 20.22
N LEU A 18 -45.43 -39.17 21.39
CA LEU A 18 -44.83 -39.10 22.72
C LEU A 18 -43.88 -40.29 22.92
N THR A 19 -42.59 -40.05 23.16
CA THR A 19 -41.79 -40.84 24.12
C THR A 19 -40.54 -40.05 24.56
N GLY A 20 -40.55 -39.63 25.83
CA GLY A 20 -39.36 -39.52 26.69
C GLY A 20 -38.25 -38.52 26.33
N PHE A 21 -38.47 -37.23 26.59
CA PHE A 21 -37.35 -36.32 26.87
C PHE A 21 -37.72 -35.35 28.00
N ARG A 22 -36.93 -35.40 29.08
CA ARG A 22 -37.10 -34.65 30.32
C ARG A 22 -36.39 -33.29 30.17
N PRO A 23 -37.05 -32.13 30.36
CA PRO A 23 -36.40 -30.84 30.17
C PRO A 23 -35.54 -30.47 31.39
N LEU A 24 -34.31 -30.03 31.14
CA LEU A 24 -33.45 -29.35 32.12
C LEU A 24 -33.83 -27.84 32.12
N PRO A 25 -33.94 -27.16 33.28
CA PRO A 25 -34.29 -25.75 33.33
C PRO A 25 -33.16 -24.84 32.78
N PRO A 26 -33.50 -23.61 32.34
CA PRO A 26 -32.59 -22.71 31.65
C PRO A 26 -31.59 -22.07 32.62
N ALA A 27 -30.29 -22.18 32.29
CA ALA A 27 -29.27 -21.37 32.92
C ALA A 27 -29.41 -19.91 32.46
N ALA A 28 -29.43 -19.03 33.45
CA ALA A 28 -29.61 -17.60 33.34
C ALA A 28 -28.53 -16.93 32.48
N GLY A 29 -28.90 -15.79 31.91
CA GLY A 29 -28.21 -15.16 30.80
C GLY A 29 -26.89 -14.48 31.13
N ILE A 30 -26.18 -14.09 30.06
CA ILE A 30 -25.32 -12.91 30.04
C ILE A 30 -25.44 -12.23 28.66
N ALA A 31 -25.85 -10.97 28.74
CA ALA A 31 -25.69 -9.82 27.84
C ALA A 31 -25.57 -10.03 26.31
N LYS A 32 -26.57 -9.48 25.60
CA LYS A 32 -26.39 -8.88 24.27
C LYS A 32 -25.59 -7.59 24.43
N THR A 33 -24.37 -7.56 23.89
CA THR A 33 -23.68 -6.32 23.55
C THR A 33 -23.18 -6.46 22.13
N GLY A 34 -23.63 -5.55 21.26
CA GLY A 34 -23.12 -5.44 19.90
C GLY A 34 -21.68 -4.93 19.95
N GLU A 35 -20.75 -5.77 19.53
CA GLU A 35 -19.40 -5.37 19.16
C GLU A 35 -19.32 -5.38 17.62
N PRO A 36 -18.80 -4.31 17.00
CA PRO A 36 -18.63 -4.28 15.55
C PRO A 36 -17.64 -5.36 15.14
N PHE A 37 -17.89 -6.00 13.99
CA PHE A 37 -16.92 -6.88 13.33
C PHE A 37 -15.55 -6.19 13.28
N ARG A 38 -14.65 -6.53 14.20
CA ARG A 38 -13.22 -6.24 14.05
C ARG A 38 -12.75 -7.17 12.94
N LEU A 39 -12.38 -6.60 11.80
CA LEU A 39 -11.49 -7.25 10.84
C LEU A 39 -10.22 -7.63 11.62
N ALA A 40 -10.22 -8.82 12.19
CA ALA A 40 -9.02 -9.46 12.68
C ALA A 40 -8.05 -9.58 11.49
N ASP A 41 -6.84 -9.09 11.72
CA ASP A 41 -5.63 -9.24 10.93
C ASP A 41 -5.73 -10.17 9.71
N LEU A 42 -5.64 -9.58 8.51
CA LEU A 42 -5.37 -10.30 7.27
C LEU A 42 -3.90 -10.74 7.14
N GLU A 43 -3.13 -10.73 8.23
CA GLU A 43 -1.68 -11.03 8.19
C GLU A 43 -1.27 -11.88 9.41
N PRO A 44 -1.57 -13.20 9.39
CA PRO A 44 -1.59 -14.05 10.59
C PRO A 44 -0.23 -14.23 11.30
N ASP A 45 0.90 -13.95 10.63
CA ASP A 45 2.24 -14.32 11.13
C ASP A 45 3.23 -13.14 11.27
N GLY A 46 2.80 -11.89 11.00
CA GLY A 46 3.71 -10.73 11.03
C GLY A 46 4.87 -10.78 10.01
N MET A 47 4.86 -11.78 9.11
CA MET A 47 5.93 -12.07 8.17
C MET A 47 6.18 -10.93 7.18
N ALA A 48 5.17 -10.16 6.77
CA ALA A 48 5.38 -9.06 5.84
C ALA A 48 6.18 -7.91 6.46
N LYS A 49 6.01 -7.64 7.77
CA LYS A 49 6.83 -6.65 8.49
C LYS A 49 8.29 -7.09 8.52
N THR A 50 8.56 -8.36 8.83
CA THR A 50 9.91 -8.94 8.79
C THR A 50 10.48 -8.97 7.37
N TYR A 51 9.66 -9.29 6.36
CA TYR A 51 10.07 -9.36 4.96
C TYR A 51 10.43 -7.98 4.40
N ARG A 52 9.68 -6.92 4.73
CA ARG A 52 10.01 -5.52 4.41
C ARG A 52 11.22 -5.00 5.18
N ARG A 53 11.48 -5.52 6.39
CA ARG A 53 12.66 -5.15 7.17
C ARG A 53 13.98 -5.48 6.46
N TYR A 54 13.99 -6.52 5.61
CA TYR A 54 15.20 -7.02 4.97
C TYR A 54 15.21 -6.91 3.44
N ARG A 55 14.16 -6.36 2.82
CA ARG A 55 14.04 -6.20 1.37
C ARG A 55 13.33 -4.91 1.01
N LEU A 56 13.90 -4.18 0.05
CA LEU A 56 13.24 -3.03 -0.55
C LEU A 56 12.18 -3.50 -1.55
N LEU A 57 10.91 -3.40 -1.17
CA LEU A 57 9.79 -3.74 -2.04
C LEU A 57 9.35 -2.50 -2.82
N ILE A 58 9.68 -2.45 -4.11
CA ILE A 58 9.27 -1.34 -4.98
C ILE A 58 8.02 -1.76 -5.73
N ILE A 59 6.94 -0.99 -5.61
CA ILE A 59 5.71 -1.27 -6.35
C ILE A 59 5.70 -0.52 -7.67
N GLY A 60 5.45 -1.25 -8.76
CA GLY A 60 5.09 -0.67 -10.05
C GLY A 60 3.66 -1.04 -10.43
N GLN A 61 3.07 -0.26 -11.34
CA GLN A 61 1.77 -0.55 -11.94
C GLN A 61 1.91 -1.54 -13.11
N ARG A 62 0.91 -2.40 -13.30
CA ARG A 62 0.91 -3.46 -14.33
C ARG A 62 0.17 -3.05 -15.60
N ASP A 63 -0.86 -2.22 -15.47
CA ASP A 63 -1.69 -1.70 -16.56
C ASP A 63 -0.96 -0.70 -17.48
N ASP A 64 0.06 0.00 -16.98
CA ASP A 64 0.98 0.81 -17.78
C ASP A 64 2.31 0.08 -18.03
N ALA A 65 2.51 -0.36 -19.28
CA ALA A 65 3.72 -1.06 -19.72
C ALA A 65 4.99 -0.21 -19.60
N ARG A 66 4.91 1.10 -19.82
CA ARG A 66 6.06 2.01 -19.71
C ARG A 66 6.46 2.20 -18.26
N ALA A 67 5.48 2.41 -17.36
CA ALA A 67 5.74 2.45 -15.93
C ALA A 67 6.31 1.13 -15.40
N GLY A 68 5.78 0.00 -15.87
CA GLY A 68 6.29 -1.32 -15.54
C GLY A 68 7.74 -1.53 -16.02
N GLY A 69 8.09 -0.98 -17.19
CA GLY A 69 9.45 -0.96 -17.72
C GLY A 69 10.40 -0.14 -16.87
N VAL A 70 10.02 1.08 -16.49
CA VAL A 70 10.80 1.94 -15.58
C VAL A 70 11.01 1.25 -14.23
N ALA A 71 9.94 0.68 -13.64
CA ALA A 71 10.03 0.01 -12.35
C ALA A 71 10.91 -1.24 -12.38
N LYS A 72 10.83 -2.03 -13.45
CA LYS A 72 11.73 -3.17 -13.65
C LYS A 72 13.18 -2.72 -13.77
N ALA A 73 13.46 -1.72 -14.63
CA ALA A 73 14.83 -1.24 -14.85
C ALA A 73 15.44 -0.66 -13.57
N ALA A 74 14.67 0.11 -12.79
CA ALA A 74 15.12 0.64 -11.51
C ALA A 74 15.50 -0.49 -10.53
N VAL A 75 14.67 -1.53 -10.42
CA VAL A 75 14.97 -2.70 -9.59
C VAL A 75 16.20 -3.46 -10.09
N ASP A 76 16.37 -3.62 -11.41
CA ASP A 76 17.53 -4.30 -11.99
C ASP A 76 18.84 -3.52 -11.72
N VAL A 77 18.80 -2.18 -11.82
CA VAL A 77 19.92 -1.29 -11.46
C VAL A 77 20.25 -1.42 -9.97
N LEU A 78 19.25 -1.35 -9.10
CA LEU A 78 19.46 -1.47 -7.66
C LEU A 78 19.98 -2.86 -7.27
N ALA A 79 19.48 -3.93 -7.87
CA ALA A 79 19.99 -5.28 -7.62
C ALA A 79 21.46 -5.42 -8.02
N ARG A 80 21.90 -4.74 -9.08
CA ARG A 80 23.29 -4.79 -9.57
C ARG A 80 24.24 -3.89 -8.79
N PHE A 81 23.84 -2.68 -8.44
CA PHE A 81 24.73 -1.64 -7.89
C PHE A 81 24.45 -1.28 -6.42
N LEU A 82 23.37 -1.80 -5.85
CA LEU A 82 23.03 -1.71 -4.43
C LEU A 82 22.45 -3.05 -3.95
N PRO A 83 23.20 -4.16 -4.06
CA PRO A 83 22.67 -5.51 -3.81
C PRO A 83 22.16 -5.71 -2.38
N ASP A 84 22.72 -4.99 -1.40
CA ASP A 84 22.29 -5.02 0.00
C ASP A 84 20.84 -4.51 0.19
N SER A 85 20.32 -3.71 -0.74
CA SER A 85 18.90 -3.30 -0.73
C SER A 85 17.94 -4.47 -0.97
N ARG A 86 18.42 -5.56 -1.58
CA ARG A 86 17.63 -6.73 -1.98
C ARG A 86 16.32 -6.33 -2.67
N SER A 87 16.42 -5.34 -3.56
CA SER A 87 15.28 -4.71 -4.21
C SER A 87 14.46 -5.74 -4.99
N THR A 88 13.14 -5.72 -4.81
CA THR A 88 12.20 -6.62 -5.50
C THR A 88 11.03 -5.81 -6.04
N LEU A 89 10.63 -6.11 -7.27
CA LEU A 89 9.46 -5.50 -7.90
C LEU A 89 8.17 -6.21 -7.47
N ILE A 90 7.21 -5.46 -6.94
CA ILE A 90 5.82 -5.89 -6.74
C ILE A 90 4.95 -5.22 -7.80
N ARG A 91 4.07 -5.98 -8.44
CA ARG A 91 3.17 -5.45 -9.49
C ARG A 91 1.78 -5.24 -8.92
N ALA A 92 1.40 -3.97 -8.76
CA ALA A 92 0.02 -3.58 -8.49
C ALA A 92 -0.83 -3.65 -9.77
N ALA A 93 -2.14 -3.80 -9.61
CA ALA A 93 -3.06 -3.87 -10.74
C ALA A 93 -3.04 -2.58 -11.58
N ASP A 94 -3.09 -1.43 -10.90
CA ASP A 94 -3.19 -0.10 -11.49
C ASP A 94 -2.57 0.98 -10.58
N THR A 95 -2.49 2.22 -11.08
CA THR A 95 -2.03 3.41 -10.32
C THR A 95 -2.80 3.57 -9.01
N ARG A 96 -4.12 3.33 -8.99
CA ARG A 96 -4.93 3.50 -7.77
C ARG A 96 -4.47 2.54 -6.68
N ARG A 97 -4.19 1.28 -7.05
CA ARG A 97 -3.69 0.27 -6.12
C ARG A 97 -2.32 0.62 -5.59
N VAL A 98 -1.41 1.20 -6.40
CA VAL A 98 -0.12 1.72 -5.90
C VAL A 98 -0.35 2.77 -4.81
N GLY A 99 -1.19 3.77 -5.09
CA GLY A 99 -1.45 4.84 -4.13
C GLY A 99 -2.13 4.37 -2.85
N ILE A 100 -3.06 3.41 -2.93
CA ILE A 100 -3.68 2.80 -1.74
C ILE A 100 -2.63 2.08 -0.89
N LEU A 101 -1.74 1.29 -1.50
CA LEU A 101 -0.72 0.55 -0.77
C LEU A 101 0.21 1.49 0.02
N ILE A 102 0.59 2.62 -0.59
CA ILE A 102 1.41 3.65 0.06
C ILE A 102 0.60 4.38 1.14
N GLY A 103 -0.59 4.88 0.79
CA GLY A 103 -1.43 5.69 1.68
C GLY A 103 -1.92 4.93 2.91
N THR A 104 -2.17 3.62 2.78
CA THR A 104 -2.54 2.75 3.90
C THR A 104 -1.33 2.16 4.64
N ARG A 105 -0.11 2.63 4.34
CA ARG A 105 1.15 2.18 4.94
C ARG A 105 1.42 0.68 4.77
N GLN A 106 0.72 0.03 3.85
CA GLN A 106 1.00 -1.36 3.48
C GLN A 106 2.31 -1.44 2.70
N GLN A 107 2.82 -0.35 2.13
CA GLN A 107 4.09 -0.33 1.42
C GLN A 107 4.76 1.03 1.57
N ASP A 108 6.09 1.06 1.46
CA ASP A 108 6.89 2.26 1.77
C ASP A 108 7.27 3.08 0.53
N ILE A 109 7.41 2.44 -0.64
CA ILE A 109 7.96 3.03 -1.86
C ILE A 109 7.31 2.44 -3.12
N GLY A 110 7.15 3.26 -4.16
CA GLY A 110 6.60 2.84 -5.44
C GLY A 110 6.92 3.79 -6.59
N ILE A 111 6.68 3.32 -7.81
CA ILE A 111 6.83 4.08 -9.05
C ILE A 111 5.45 4.26 -9.66
N MET A 112 5.11 5.50 -9.98
CA MET A 112 3.86 5.88 -10.62
C MET A 112 4.09 7.06 -11.56
N THR A 113 3.09 7.37 -12.39
CA THR A 113 3.12 8.59 -13.21
C THR A 113 3.14 9.82 -12.31
N ARG A 114 3.72 10.91 -12.82
CA ARG A 114 3.69 12.22 -12.15
C ARG A 114 2.26 12.66 -11.83
N GLN A 115 1.36 12.54 -12.81
CA GLN A 115 -0.06 12.87 -12.62
C GLN A 115 -0.70 12.01 -11.51
N GLY A 116 -0.36 10.71 -11.44
CA GLY A 116 -0.84 9.82 -10.40
C GLY A 116 -0.34 10.21 -9.00
N ALA A 117 0.94 10.56 -8.89
CA ALA A 117 1.54 11.03 -7.65
C ALA A 117 0.94 12.36 -7.18
N GLU A 118 0.71 13.29 -8.10
CA GLU A 118 0.06 14.58 -7.80
C GLU A 118 -1.40 14.40 -7.37
N ALA A 119 -2.14 13.51 -8.06
CA ALA A 119 -3.50 13.17 -7.67
C ALA A 119 -3.56 12.55 -6.28
N LEU A 120 -2.62 11.65 -5.95
CA LEU A 120 -2.51 11.04 -4.63
C LEU A 120 -2.17 12.08 -3.56
N PHE A 121 -1.18 12.94 -3.82
CA PHE A 121 -0.74 13.98 -2.90
C PHE A 121 -1.82 15.02 -2.62
N ARG A 122 -2.65 15.35 -3.60
CA ARG A 122 -3.76 16.32 -3.47
C ARG A 122 -5.10 15.69 -3.11
N ALA A 123 -5.16 14.37 -2.88
CA ALA A 123 -6.39 13.63 -2.70
C ALA A 123 -7.45 13.93 -3.79
N MET A 124 -7.02 13.99 -5.05
CA MET A 124 -7.88 14.13 -6.23
C MET A 124 -8.26 12.74 -6.77
N PRO A 125 -9.32 12.59 -7.57
CA PRO A 125 -9.65 11.32 -8.23
C PRO A 125 -8.41 10.73 -8.95
N PRO A 126 -8.14 9.42 -8.82
CA PRO A 126 -8.97 8.37 -8.20
C PRO A 126 -8.76 8.15 -6.68
N PHE A 127 -8.10 9.10 -6.00
CA PHE A 127 -7.70 9.02 -4.59
C PHE A 127 -8.51 9.93 -3.66
N ALA A 128 -9.70 10.38 -4.06
CA ALA A 128 -10.52 11.30 -3.26
C ALA A 128 -10.90 10.75 -1.86
N ASP A 129 -10.85 9.42 -1.70
CA ASP A 129 -11.07 8.68 -0.46
C ASP A 129 -9.78 8.42 0.34
N VAL A 130 -8.61 8.70 -0.22
CA VAL A 130 -7.29 8.52 0.42
C VAL A 130 -6.71 9.90 0.71
N ARG A 131 -6.84 10.35 1.96
CA ARG A 131 -6.42 11.69 2.40
C ARG A 131 -5.11 11.65 3.19
N ASP A 132 -4.47 12.82 3.26
CA ASP A 132 -3.29 13.07 4.08
C ASP A 132 -2.16 12.07 3.84
N VAL A 133 -2.00 11.61 2.60
CA VAL A 133 -0.95 10.66 2.24
C VAL A 133 0.39 11.35 2.39
N PRO A 134 1.26 10.89 3.31
CA PRO A 134 2.56 11.49 3.52
C PRO A 134 3.49 11.07 2.37
N LEU A 135 3.44 11.78 1.24
CA LEU A 135 4.17 11.41 0.02
C LEU A 135 5.40 12.30 -0.19
N ARG A 136 6.53 11.70 -0.56
CA ARG A 136 7.77 12.36 -0.97
C ARG A 136 8.33 11.73 -2.23
N THR A 137 9.06 12.50 -3.03
CA THR A 137 9.73 12.05 -4.25
C THR A 137 11.22 11.80 -3.98
N ILE A 138 11.75 10.64 -4.38
CA ILE A 138 13.19 10.31 -4.26
C ILE A 138 13.94 10.70 -5.54
N VAL A 139 13.43 10.29 -6.70
CA VAL A 139 13.96 10.68 -8.02
C VAL A 139 12.83 10.80 -9.04
N SER A 140 13.10 11.55 -10.09
CA SER A 140 12.23 11.68 -11.25
C SER A 140 12.82 10.91 -12.44
N PHE A 141 11.96 10.21 -13.18
CA PHE A 141 12.26 9.57 -14.47
C PHE A 141 11.32 10.18 -15.52
N GLY A 142 11.55 11.44 -15.87
CA GLY A 142 10.68 12.24 -16.75
C GLY A 142 9.22 12.27 -16.30
N ASP A 143 8.37 11.46 -16.94
CA ASP A 143 6.93 11.39 -16.65
C ASP A 143 6.58 10.50 -15.43
N TYR A 144 7.56 9.79 -14.88
CA TYR A 144 7.40 8.88 -13.74
C TYR A 144 8.18 9.36 -12.53
N LEU A 145 7.68 9.06 -11.34
CA LEU A 145 8.31 9.42 -10.07
C LEU A 145 8.54 8.16 -9.24
N LEU A 146 9.72 8.05 -8.62
CA LEU A 146 9.94 7.16 -7.49
C LEU A 146 9.47 7.88 -6.23
N VAL A 147 8.32 7.48 -5.71
CA VAL A 147 7.70 8.09 -4.52
C VAL A 147 7.80 7.17 -3.32
N CYS A 148 7.83 7.76 -2.13
CA CYS A 148 7.90 7.06 -0.87
C CYS A 148 7.09 7.78 0.21
N ARG A 149 6.93 7.12 1.35
CA ARG A 149 6.36 7.75 2.54
C ARG A 149 7.32 8.76 3.16
N THR A 150 6.80 9.76 3.88
CA THR A 150 7.65 10.77 4.56
C THR A 150 8.53 10.19 5.66
N ASP A 151 8.20 9.03 6.19
CA ASP A 151 8.97 8.33 7.23
C ASP A 151 9.92 7.28 6.65
N PHE A 152 10.14 7.30 5.34
CA PHE A 152 11.19 6.50 4.71
C PHE A 152 12.57 7.01 5.16
N ALA A 153 13.50 6.10 5.47
CA ALA A 153 14.78 6.51 6.06
C ALA A 153 15.60 7.39 5.09
N ALA A 154 16.09 8.53 5.61
CA ALA A 154 16.86 9.49 4.82
C ALA A 154 18.11 8.86 4.19
N ARG A 155 18.83 8.02 4.93
CA ARG A 155 19.98 7.28 4.42
C ARG A 155 19.62 6.39 3.23
N HIS A 156 18.47 5.72 3.28
CA HIS A 156 18.00 4.88 2.18
C HIS A 156 17.63 5.72 0.96
N ALA A 157 16.88 6.81 1.14
CA ALA A 157 16.55 7.72 0.04
C ALA A 157 17.81 8.29 -0.64
N TYR A 158 18.82 8.66 0.15
CA TYR A 158 20.12 9.12 -0.36
C TYR A 158 20.78 8.05 -1.23
N LEU A 159 20.87 6.81 -0.74
CA LEU A 159 21.51 5.71 -1.47
C LEU A 159 20.76 5.38 -2.77
N LEU A 160 19.43 5.37 -2.73
CA LEU A 160 18.61 5.14 -3.92
C LEU A 160 18.82 6.24 -4.96
N ALA A 161 18.76 7.51 -4.55
CA ALA A 161 18.98 8.64 -5.45
C ALA A 161 20.37 8.59 -6.07
N LYS A 162 21.41 8.36 -5.26
CA LYS A 162 22.80 8.22 -5.70
C LYS A 162 22.97 7.10 -6.73
N THR A 163 22.51 5.89 -6.41
CA THR A 163 22.70 4.72 -7.28
C THR A 163 21.93 4.86 -8.59
N LEU A 164 20.68 5.32 -8.54
CA LEU A 164 19.85 5.47 -9.74
C LEU A 164 20.36 6.60 -10.65
N ASN A 165 20.85 7.70 -10.09
CA ASN A 165 21.42 8.80 -10.86
C ASN A 165 22.77 8.44 -11.48
N ALA A 166 23.66 7.77 -10.73
CA ALA A 166 24.98 7.35 -11.21
C ALA A 166 24.93 6.32 -12.35
N HIS A 167 23.81 5.59 -12.47
CA HIS A 167 23.58 4.55 -13.47
C HIS A 167 22.37 4.87 -14.36
N GLY A 168 22.11 6.17 -14.58
CA GLY A 168 20.94 6.64 -15.34
C GLY A 168 20.91 6.16 -16.79
N GLU A 169 22.05 5.80 -17.37
CA GLU A 169 22.19 5.24 -18.72
C GLU A 169 21.57 3.85 -18.88
N LEU A 170 21.36 3.12 -17.78
CA LEU A 170 20.73 1.80 -17.78
C LEU A 170 19.21 1.87 -17.59
N LEU A 171 18.68 3.08 -17.36
CA LEU A 171 17.26 3.31 -17.19
C LEU A 171 16.63 3.76 -18.52
N PRO A 172 15.36 3.43 -18.78
CA PRO A 172 14.63 3.95 -19.94
C PRO A 172 14.61 5.47 -20.00
N GLN A 173 14.63 6.11 -18.82
CA GLN A 173 14.79 7.56 -18.65
C GLN A 173 15.75 7.79 -17.49
N PRO A 174 16.77 8.65 -17.65
CA PRO A 174 17.74 8.92 -16.59
C PRO A 174 17.06 9.43 -15.32
N ALA A 175 17.55 8.99 -14.16
CA ALA A 175 17.07 9.49 -12.88
C ALA A 175 17.62 10.90 -12.62
N SER A 176 16.73 11.86 -12.38
CA SER A 176 17.07 13.23 -12.04
C SER A 176 16.59 13.62 -10.65
N ALA A 177 16.97 14.82 -10.23
CA ALA A 177 16.49 15.42 -8.98
C ALA A 177 14.94 15.44 -8.95
N PRO A 178 14.33 15.25 -7.76
CA PRO A 178 12.91 15.45 -7.56
C PRO A 178 12.42 16.79 -8.09
N ASP A 179 11.31 16.78 -8.80
CA ASP A 179 10.67 17.95 -9.37
C ASP A 179 9.13 17.84 -9.30
N GLY A 180 8.45 18.95 -9.57
CA GLY A 180 6.99 19.03 -9.54
C GLY A 180 6.41 19.35 -8.16
N ILE A 181 5.13 19.03 -7.97
CA ILE A 181 4.37 19.45 -6.78
C ILE A 181 4.61 18.55 -5.57
N VAL A 182 4.91 17.26 -5.78
CA VAL A 182 5.20 16.33 -4.69
C VAL A 182 6.61 16.62 -4.18
N PRO A 183 6.78 17.02 -2.91
CA PRO A 183 8.08 17.49 -2.44
C PRO A 183 9.15 16.38 -2.44
N GLY A 184 10.41 16.77 -2.68
CA GLY A 184 11.55 15.86 -2.58
C GLY A 184 11.76 15.31 -1.17
N HIS A 185 12.27 14.08 -1.08
CA HIS A 185 12.71 13.47 0.16
C HIS A 185 14.03 14.10 0.62
N GLU A 186 14.18 14.37 1.92
CA GLU A 186 15.36 15.08 2.45
C GLU A 186 16.70 14.38 2.15
N GLY A 187 16.74 13.05 2.25
CA GLY A 187 17.93 12.27 1.91
C GLY A 187 18.27 12.28 0.43
N ALA A 188 17.26 12.30 -0.45
CA ALA A 188 17.50 12.45 -1.88
C ALA A 188 17.98 13.87 -2.21
N ALA A 189 17.36 14.89 -1.62
CA ALA A 189 17.79 16.28 -1.74
C ALA A 189 19.26 16.44 -1.29
N ALA A 190 19.64 15.85 -0.16
CA ALA A 190 21.02 15.88 0.31
C ALA A 190 22.02 15.36 -0.75
N PHE A 191 21.69 14.27 -1.44
CA PHE A 191 22.52 13.78 -2.54
C PHE A 191 22.62 14.78 -3.70
N PHE A 192 21.49 15.29 -4.20
CA PHE A 192 21.48 16.21 -5.34
C PHE A 192 22.10 17.57 -5.03
N ASP A 193 22.06 18.00 -3.77
CA ASP A 193 22.72 19.21 -3.27
C ASP A 193 24.23 19.00 -3.03
N GLY A 194 24.75 17.78 -3.19
CA GLY A 194 26.15 17.45 -2.88
C GLY A 194 26.48 17.45 -1.39
N ARG A 195 25.47 17.35 -0.51
CA ARG A 195 25.65 17.23 0.94
C ARG A 195 26.01 15.80 1.33
N ASP A 196 26.62 15.66 2.50
CA ASP A 196 26.94 14.35 3.05
C ASP A 196 25.68 13.51 3.27
N ARG A 197 25.86 12.18 3.19
CA ARG A 197 24.79 11.23 3.45
C ARG A 197 24.30 11.43 4.89
N PRO A 198 22.99 11.62 5.10
CA PRO A 198 22.45 11.63 6.45
C PRO A 198 22.64 10.25 7.09
N ASP A 199 23.17 10.22 8.30
CA ASP A 199 23.15 9.02 9.13
C ASP A 199 21.73 8.77 9.62
N ASP A 200 21.38 7.50 9.78
CA ASP A 200 20.12 7.13 10.42
C ASP A 200 20.17 7.69 11.85
N GLN A 201 19.33 8.68 12.14
CA GLN A 201 19.06 9.11 13.51
C GLN A 201 18.25 8.00 14.21
N GLU A 202 18.82 6.80 14.38
CA GLU A 202 18.24 5.75 15.21
C GLU A 202 18.75 5.91 16.65
N GLU A 203 17.79 6.08 17.57
CA GLU A 203 17.85 5.73 18.99
C GLU A 203 18.76 6.58 19.91
N LYS A 204 18.45 7.87 20.03
CA LYS A 204 18.44 8.52 21.37
C LYS A 204 17.07 8.38 22.03
N LYS A 205 16.74 7.16 22.45
CA LYS A 205 15.80 6.84 23.53
C LYS A 205 16.44 5.62 24.22
N GLY A 206 17.08 5.75 25.37
CA GLY A 206 16.52 6.31 26.59
C GLY A 206 15.80 5.18 27.30
#